data_AF-A0A7M7NUX1-F1
#
_entry.id   AF-A0A7M7NUX1-F1
#
_cell.length_a   1.000
_cell.length_b   1.000
_cell.length_c   1.000
_cell.angle_alpha   90.00
_cell.angle_beta   90.00
_cell.angle_gamma   90.00
#
_symmetry.space_group_name_H-M   'P 1'
#
loop_
_entity.id
_entity.type
_entity.pdbx_description
1 polymer ?
#
loop_
_entity_poly.entity_id
_entity_poly.type
_entity_poly.pdbx_seq_one_letter_code
_entity_poly.pdbx_strand_id
1 'polypeptide(L)'
;MACQFGLLSSSGKYLTSDFDGKISVSPLDASVNKLIKGQLWSLESDSNDQQVQSEDDSQIYALYSTNGHYLSVDKSGKVTADAEEIGEEQRFEVDAGSGGNGAWVIRSVAHDTYMGIKSKKVLCKMRESSSSDQRWYVRLSIHPHCCLLSVKAEKFAHVPQSGRYLTFDATVPWRSDTLLQLKYSEGYGCFKTATGRYITREGNFVPSLIPDCLFVLQVTGDQIDLKDYKGLYMSVNTRGRLLCTTCKDRASFTLKPSYPHVTFHTKVKGTWMKLFAKEGKFWSKL
;
A
#
# COMPACT_ATOMS: atom_id res chain seq x y z
N MET A 1 0.88 -13.52 -3.19
CA MET A 1 2.19 -12.85 -3.27
C MET A 1 2.06 -11.60 -2.42
N ALA A 2 2.81 -11.49 -1.31
CA ALA A 2 2.65 -10.41 -0.35
C ALA A 2 2.93 -9.03 -0.98
N CYS A 3 2.29 -7.99 -0.45
CA CYS A 3 2.49 -6.62 -0.91
C CYS A 3 3.86 -6.14 -0.42
N GLN A 4 4.76 -5.82 -1.35
CA GLN A 4 6.10 -5.32 -1.03
C GLN A 4 6.11 -3.79 -0.97
N PHE A 5 6.81 -3.23 0.01
CA PHE A 5 6.93 -1.80 0.22
C PHE A 5 8.28 -1.43 0.84
N GLY A 6 8.65 -0.15 0.75
CA GLY A 6 9.75 0.44 1.49
C GLY A 6 9.23 1.29 2.65
N LEU A 7 9.98 1.30 3.75
CA LEU A 7 9.72 2.15 4.92
C LEU A 7 10.64 3.37 4.89
N LEU A 8 10.09 4.53 4.56
CA LEU A 8 10.81 5.80 4.45
C LEU A 8 10.78 6.52 5.80
N SER A 9 11.93 6.93 6.32
CA SER A 9 11.99 7.75 7.54
C SER A 9 11.74 9.23 7.27
N SER A 10 11.49 10.00 8.33
CA SER A 10 11.39 11.46 8.29
C SER A 10 12.62 12.17 7.70
N SER A 11 13.80 11.53 7.74
CA SER A 11 15.02 12.02 7.11
C SER A 11 15.15 11.74 5.60
N GLY A 12 14.13 11.13 4.98
CA GLY A 12 14.13 10.80 3.55
C GLY A 12 14.96 9.57 3.17
N LYS A 13 15.30 8.72 4.15
CA LYS A 13 16.05 7.47 3.94
C LYS A 13 15.21 6.25 4.27
N TYR A 14 15.38 5.18 3.49
CA TYR A 14 14.66 3.93 3.63
C TYR A 14 15.30 3.01 4.65
N LEU A 15 14.48 2.25 5.39
CA LEU A 15 14.90 1.12 6.19
C LEU A 15 15.52 0.07 5.27
N THR A 16 16.78 -0.26 5.52
CA THR A 16 17.55 -1.15 4.66
C THR A 16 18.16 -2.27 5.49
N SER A 17 17.96 -3.50 5.05
CA SER A 17 18.71 -4.67 5.49
C SER A 17 19.81 -4.97 4.48
N ASP A 18 21.00 -5.27 4.96
CA ASP A 18 22.02 -5.91 4.13
C ASP A 18 21.85 -7.44 4.11
N PHE A 19 22.77 -8.12 3.44
CA PHE A 19 22.74 -9.58 3.32
C PHE A 19 23.04 -10.28 4.66
N ASP A 20 23.82 -9.63 5.54
CA ASP A 20 24.20 -10.18 6.85
C ASP A 20 23.15 -9.85 7.93
N GLY A 21 21.98 -9.33 7.54
CA GLY A 21 20.88 -9.00 8.45
C GLY A 21 21.09 -7.75 9.29
N LYS A 22 22.08 -6.91 8.97
CA LYS A 22 22.29 -5.64 9.67
C LYS A 22 21.36 -4.57 9.12
N ILE A 23 20.70 -3.89 10.05
CA ILE A 23 19.76 -2.80 9.74
C ILE A 23 20.46 -1.45 9.70
N SER A 24 20.11 -0.67 8.69
CA SER A 24 20.55 0.71 8.51
C SER A 24 19.47 1.54 7.81
N VAL A 25 19.79 2.81 7.55
CA VAL A 25 18.97 3.66 6.67
C VAL A 25 19.80 4.20 5.52
N SER A 26 19.33 3.97 4.29
CA SER A 26 19.99 4.44 3.07
C SER A 26 19.03 5.22 2.16
N PRO A 27 19.51 6.24 1.42
CA PRO A 27 18.67 6.91 0.42
C PRO A 27 18.30 5.93 -0.71
N LEU A 28 17.33 6.33 -1.55
CA LEU A 28 17.11 5.68 -2.83
C LEU A 28 18.40 5.71 -3.66
N ASP A 29 18.65 4.64 -4.40
CA ASP A 29 19.71 4.63 -5.39
C ASP A 29 19.34 5.62 -6.51
N ALA A 30 20.15 6.66 -6.67
CA ALA A 30 19.96 7.71 -7.66
C ALA A 30 20.05 7.19 -9.11
N SER A 31 20.72 6.05 -9.33
CA SER A 31 20.90 5.46 -10.66
C SER A 31 19.67 4.65 -11.11
N VAL A 32 19.00 3.98 -10.17
CA VAL A 32 17.89 3.06 -10.48
C VAL A 32 16.52 3.72 -10.26
N ASN A 33 16.44 4.79 -9.44
CA ASN A 33 15.21 5.49 -9.05
C ASN A 33 14.07 4.52 -8.64
N LYS A 34 14.45 3.43 -7.99
CA LYS A 34 13.59 2.34 -7.52
C LYS A 34 14.14 1.83 -6.20
N LEU A 35 13.25 1.29 -5.36
CA LEU A 35 13.64 0.50 -4.19
C LEU A 35 14.52 -0.67 -4.61
N ILE A 36 15.70 -0.78 -3.97
CA ILE A 36 16.59 -1.92 -4.12
C ILE A 36 16.13 -3.07 -3.22
N LYS A 37 16.63 -4.29 -3.45
CA LYS A 37 16.24 -5.50 -2.71
C LYS A 37 16.26 -5.30 -1.18
N GLY A 38 17.37 -4.80 -0.63
CA GLY A 38 17.50 -4.56 0.82
C GLY A 38 16.53 -3.54 1.42
N GLN A 39 15.86 -2.72 0.59
CA GLN A 39 14.85 -1.72 1.01
C GLN A 39 13.41 -2.23 0.91
N LEU A 40 13.20 -3.45 0.43
CA LEU A 40 11.89 -4.05 0.26
C LEU A 40 11.54 -4.93 1.45
N TRP A 41 10.35 -4.67 1.98
CA TRP A 41 9.74 -5.33 3.12
C TRP A 41 8.33 -5.82 2.75
N SER A 42 7.86 -6.86 3.43
CA SER A 42 6.47 -7.30 3.41
C SER A 42 5.97 -7.56 4.83
N LEU A 43 4.66 -7.52 5.03
CA LEU A 43 4.03 -7.89 6.28
C LEU A 43 3.46 -9.31 6.18
N GLU A 44 3.75 -10.11 7.21
CA GLU A 44 3.16 -11.42 7.40
C GLU A 44 2.42 -11.42 8.74
N SER A 45 1.14 -11.81 8.70
CA SER A 45 0.34 -12.01 9.90
C SER A 45 0.76 -13.33 10.55
N ASP A 46 1.00 -13.33 11.86
CA ASP A 46 1.23 -14.57 12.61
C ASP A 46 -0.06 -15.40 12.62
N SER A 47 -0.03 -16.60 12.05
CA SER A 47 -1.18 -17.49 11.92
C SER A 47 -1.73 -18.01 13.25
N ASN A 48 -0.98 -17.86 14.36
CA ASN A 48 -1.40 -18.31 15.68
C ASN A 48 -2.34 -17.32 16.40
N ASP A 49 -2.34 -16.05 15.99
CA ASP A 49 -3.36 -15.12 16.43
C ASP A 49 -4.56 -15.31 15.51
N GLN A 50 -5.51 -16.12 15.98
CA GLN A 50 -6.87 -16.12 15.42
C GLN A 50 -7.26 -14.66 15.24
N GLN A 51 -7.74 -14.32 14.04
CA GLN A 51 -8.24 -13.01 13.65
C GLN A 51 -9.34 -12.53 14.62
N VAL A 52 -8.97 -12.09 15.81
CA VAL A 52 -9.77 -11.18 16.58
C VAL A 52 -9.61 -9.89 15.79
N GLN A 53 -10.62 -9.57 15.00
CA GLN A 53 -10.81 -8.20 14.52
C GLN A 53 -10.86 -7.32 15.76
N SER A 54 -9.69 -6.85 16.20
CA SER A 54 -9.58 -5.85 17.23
C SER A 54 -10.38 -4.64 16.76
N GLU A 55 -11.14 -4.04 17.67
CA GLU A 55 -11.80 -2.77 17.39
C GLU A 55 -10.77 -1.66 17.12
N ASP A 56 -9.54 -1.86 17.59
CA ASP A 56 -8.37 -1.05 17.31
C ASP A 56 -7.75 -1.37 15.94
N ASP A 57 -7.31 -0.31 15.26
CA ASP A 57 -6.59 -0.33 13.98
C ASP A 57 -5.22 -1.03 14.04
N SER A 58 -4.79 -1.36 15.24
CA SER A 58 -3.49 -1.91 15.52
C SER A 58 -3.47 -3.41 15.27
N GLN A 59 -2.53 -3.89 14.45
CA GLN A 59 -2.38 -5.30 14.14
C GLN A 59 -0.93 -5.76 14.31
N ILE A 60 -0.76 -7.00 14.72
CA ILE A 60 0.54 -7.62 14.95
C ILE A 60 1.00 -8.29 13.66
N TYR A 61 2.22 -7.95 13.25
CA TYR A 61 2.87 -8.44 12.05
C TYR A 61 4.32 -8.80 12.31
N ALA A 62 4.83 -9.73 11.50
CA ALA A 62 6.25 -9.89 11.27
C ALA A 62 6.64 -9.13 10.00
N LEU A 63 7.71 -8.32 10.07
CA LEU A 63 8.26 -7.63 8.91
C LEU A 63 9.31 -8.52 8.25
N TYR A 64 9.03 -8.99 7.04
CA TYR A 64 9.93 -9.84 6.28
C TYR A 64 10.74 -9.03 5.27
N SER A 65 12.06 -9.15 5.32
CA SER A 65 12.96 -8.58 4.32
C SER A 65 13.02 -9.49 3.09
N THR A 66 13.07 -8.89 1.89
CA THR A 66 13.31 -9.67 0.67
C THR A 66 14.70 -10.32 0.60
N ASN A 67 15.59 -10.04 1.57
CA ASN A 67 16.85 -10.77 1.75
C ASN A 67 16.67 -12.16 2.40
N GLY A 68 15.49 -12.49 2.91
CA GLY A 68 15.19 -13.85 3.40
C GLY A 68 14.92 -13.95 4.90
N HIS A 69 14.88 -12.84 5.63
CA HIS A 69 14.87 -12.84 7.09
C HIS A 69 13.85 -11.86 7.67
N TYR A 70 13.37 -12.15 8.86
CA TYR A 70 12.45 -11.32 9.63
C TYR A 70 13.20 -10.27 10.45
N LEU A 71 12.62 -9.07 10.48
CA LEU A 71 13.03 -8.01 11.39
C LEU A 71 12.89 -8.51 12.84
N SER A 72 13.86 -8.19 13.66
CA SER A 72 14.00 -8.68 15.03
C SER A 72 14.47 -7.56 15.95
N VAL A 73 14.02 -7.56 17.20
CA VAL A 73 14.48 -6.64 18.23
C VAL A 73 14.92 -7.40 19.47
N ASP A 74 16.20 -7.24 19.82
CA ASP A 74 16.74 -7.82 21.05
C ASP A 74 16.35 -7.01 22.30
N LYS A 75 16.57 -7.59 23.49
CA LYS A 75 16.39 -6.92 24.80
C LYS A 75 17.16 -5.60 24.93
N SER A 76 18.24 -5.44 24.16
CA SER A 76 19.04 -4.24 24.13
C SER A 76 18.47 -3.19 23.18
N GLY A 77 17.31 -3.40 22.56
CA GLY A 77 16.65 -2.51 21.59
C GLY A 77 17.41 -2.35 20.27
N LYS A 78 18.34 -3.25 19.96
CA LYS A 78 19.03 -3.32 18.67
C LYS A 78 18.10 -4.01 17.67
N VAL A 79 17.99 -3.42 16.49
CA VAL A 79 17.18 -3.97 15.40
C VAL A 79 18.08 -4.72 14.42
N THR A 80 17.73 -5.96 14.10
CA THR A 80 18.39 -6.81 13.08
C THR A 80 17.34 -7.41 12.14
N ALA A 81 17.77 -8.02 11.04
CA ALA A 81 16.93 -8.83 10.17
C ALA A 81 17.69 -10.09 9.77
N ASP A 82 17.95 -10.94 10.75
CA ASP A 82 18.71 -12.19 10.67
C ASP A 82 17.90 -13.41 11.14
N ALA A 83 16.66 -13.22 11.58
CA ALA A 83 15.79 -14.32 12.01
C ALA A 83 15.17 -15.05 10.81
N GLU A 84 15.22 -16.38 10.82
CA GLU A 84 14.59 -17.23 9.80
C GLU A 84 13.14 -17.59 10.13
N GLU A 85 12.75 -17.50 11.40
CA GLU A 85 11.42 -17.86 11.90
C GLU A 85 10.81 -16.73 12.73
N ILE A 86 9.47 -16.71 12.82
CA ILE A 86 8.73 -15.75 13.63
C ILE A 86 8.71 -16.22 15.09
N GLY A 87 9.46 -15.53 15.95
CA GLY A 87 9.42 -15.68 17.40
C GLY A 87 8.87 -14.44 18.11
N GLU A 88 9.08 -14.34 19.42
CA GLU A 88 8.61 -13.20 20.22
C GLU A 88 9.25 -11.86 19.80
N GLU A 89 10.54 -11.88 19.45
CA GLU A 89 11.31 -10.69 19.07
C GLU A 89 11.02 -10.17 17.65
N GLN A 90 10.27 -10.95 16.85
CA GLN A 90 9.90 -10.65 15.46
C GLN A 90 8.46 -10.10 15.35
N ARG A 91 7.74 -9.99 16.47
CA ARG A 91 6.36 -9.49 16.51
C ARG A 91 6.33 -7.99 16.72
N PHE A 92 5.74 -7.28 15.76
CA PHE A 92 5.57 -5.85 15.79
C PHE A 92 4.10 -5.47 15.64
N GLU A 93 3.65 -4.61 16.53
CA GLU A 93 2.40 -3.91 16.35
C GLU A 93 2.62 -2.72 15.40
N VAL A 94 1.83 -2.67 14.34
CA VAL A 94 1.89 -1.61 13.31
C VAL A 94 0.62 -0.77 13.39
N ASP A 95 0.79 0.52 13.68
CA ASP A 95 -0.30 1.50 13.70
C ASP A 95 -0.16 2.45 12.51
N ALA A 96 -1.10 2.33 11.57
CA ALA A 96 -1.18 3.17 10.38
C ALA A 96 -2.05 4.40 10.65
N GLY A 97 -1.47 5.42 11.29
CA GLY A 97 -2.07 6.76 11.36
C GLY A 97 -1.82 7.52 12.66
N SER A 98 -1.49 6.86 13.76
CA SER A 98 -1.18 7.56 15.02
C SER A 98 0.11 8.39 14.97
N GLY A 99 1.02 8.06 14.04
CA GLY A 99 2.26 8.82 13.84
C GLY A 99 2.03 10.26 13.35
N GLY A 100 0.83 10.57 12.83
CA GLY A 100 0.51 11.84 12.19
C GLY A 100 1.13 11.96 10.79
N ASN A 101 0.55 12.82 9.95
CA ASN A 101 0.99 13.03 8.56
C ASN A 101 1.09 11.74 7.72
N GLY A 102 0.22 10.76 7.99
CA GLY A 102 0.21 9.47 7.31
C GLY A 102 1.40 8.57 7.62
N ALA A 103 2.17 8.89 8.67
CA ALA A 103 3.22 8.04 9.17
C ALA A 103 2.65 6.83 9.94
N TRP A 104 3.33 5.72 9.78
CA TRP A 104 3.21 4.54 10.62
C TRP A 104 4.10 4.68 11.85
N VAL A 105 3.65 4.04 12.91
CA VAL A 105 4.41 3.80 14.12
C VAL A 105 4.51 2.29 14.31
N ILE A 106 5.70 1.80 14.64
CA ILE A 106 6.00 0.37 14.74
C ILE A 106 6.51 0.10 16.17
N ARG A 107 5.76 -0.70 16.93
CA ARG A 107 6.07 -1.06 18.32
C ARG A 107 6.45 -2.53 18.42
N SER A 108 7.55 -2.84 19.10
CA SER A 108 7.91 -4.21 19.45
C SER A 108 6.94 -4.74 20.50
N VAL A 109 6.32 -5.89 20.24
CA VAL A 109 5.39 -6.53 21.19
C VAL A 109 6.14 -7.05 22.41
N ALA A 110 7.32 -7.65 22.22
CA ALA A 110 8.11 -8.24 23.30
C ALA A 110 8.65 -7.20 24.30
N HIS A 111 9.01 -6.00 23.83
CA HIS A 111 9.71 -5.00 24.65
C HIS A 111 8.90 -3.74 24.94
N ASP A 112 7.71 -3.59 24.36
CA ASP A 112 6.85 -2.41 24.48
C ASP A 112 7.59 -1.08 24.17
N THR A 113 8.41 -1.11 23.12
CA THR A 113 9.18 0.03 22.64
C THR A 113 8.94 0.29 21.17
N TYR A 114 9.06 1.54 20.76
CA TYR A 114 8.89 1.99 19.39
C TYR A 114 10.21 2.03 18.63
N MET A 115 10.14 1.59 17.38
CA MET A 115 11.23 1.63 16.42
C MET A 115 11.35 3.02 15.80
N GLY A 116 12.56 3.55 15.79
CA GLY A 116 12.88 4.77 15.06
C GLY A 116 14.37 4.98 14.88
N ILE A 117 14.74 6.19 14.48
CA ILE A 117 16.11 6.55 14.19
C ILE A 117 16.65 7.44 15.30
N LYS A 118 17.72 7.01 15.96
CA LYS A 118 18.44 7.85 16.92
C LYS A 118 19.91 7.90 16.55
N SER A 119 20.46 9.10 16.40
CA SER A 119 21.88 9.30 16.07
C SER A 119 22.33 8.50 14.83
N LYS A 120 21.50 8.48 13.78
CA LYS A 120 21.70 7.75 12.51
C LYS A 120 21.69 6.21 12.62
N LYS A 121 21.30 5.65 13.76
CA LYS A 121 21.10 4.21 13.96
C LYS A 121 19.62 3.91 14.12
N VAL A 122 19.17 2.80 13.56
CA VAL A 122 17.81 2.28 13.79
C VAL A 122 17.81 1.53 15.11
N LEU A 123 16.94 1.94 16.03
CA LEU A 123 16.83 1.39 17.38
C LEU A 123 15.35 1.27 17.77
N CYS A 124 15.03 0.26 18.55
CA CYS A 124 13.69 0.06 19.12
C CYS A 124 13.78 0.23 20.65
N LYS A 125 13.82 1.48 21.09
CA LYS A 125 14.01 1.87 22.50
C LYS A 125 13.08 2.99 22.97
N MET A 126 12.33 3.58 22.05
CA MET A 126 11.59 4.78 22.38
C MET A 126 10.30 4.37 23.08
N ARG A 127 9.90 5.09 24.14
CA ARG A 127 8.70 4.75 24.93
C ARG A 127 7.46 5.54 24.52
N GLU A 128 7.64 6.61 23.75
CA GLU A 128 6.57 7.49 23.30
C GLU A 128 6.55 7.55 21.79
N SER A 129 5.38 7.40 21.15
CA SER A 129 5.18 7.43 19.70
C SER A 129 5.21 8.82 19.06
N SER A 130 5.45 9.89 19.84
CA SER A 130 5.23 11.28 19.45
C SER A 130 6.37 11.90 18.62
N SER A 131 7.56 11.31 18.65
CA SER A 131 8.75 11.87 17.99
C SER A 131 8.74 11.63 16.48
N SER A 132 9.15 12.64 15.71
CA SER A 132 9.38 12.53 14.26
C SER A 132 10.37 11.45 13.87
N ASP A 133 11.24 11.03 14.79
CA ASP A 133 12.25 10.00 14.59
C ASP A 133 11.67 8.59 14.49
N GLN A 134 10.41 8.41 14.90
CA GLN A 134 9.71 7.12 14.91
C GLN A 134 8.68 7.01 13.78
N ARG A 135 8.56 8.06 12.96
CA ARG A 135 7.64 8.12 11.84
C ARG A 135 8.22 7.39 10.64
N TRP A 136 7.50 6.37 10.18
CA TRP A 136 7.82 5.62 8.97
C TRP A 136 6.72 5.81 7.93
N TYR A 137 7.07 6.22 6.72
CA TYR A 137 6.13 6.43 5.62
C TYR A 137 6.24 5.26 4.64
N VAL A 138 5.11 4.63 4.33
CA VAL A 138 5.08 3.50 3.41
C VAL A 138 5.16 3.95 1.96
N ARG A 139 6.03 3.28 1.20
CA ARG A 139 6.18 3.44 -0.24
C ARG A 139 6.02 2.08 -0.91
N LEU A 140 4.85 1.85 -1.49
CA LEU A 140 4.57 0.62 -2.22
C LEU A 140 5.57 0.44 -3.37
N SER A 141 6.06 -0.78 -3.54
CA SER A 141 7.02 -1.16 -4.58
C SER A 141 6.40 -1.34 -5.97
N ILE A 142 5.08 -1.14 -6.08
CA ILE A 142 4.36 -1.20 -7.34
C ILE A 142 4.69 0.01 -8.21
N HIS A 143 4.63 -0.19 -9.53
CA HIS A 143 4.73 0.91 -10.47
C HIS A 143 3.66 1.98 -10.19
N PRO A 144 3.98 3.28 -10.24
CA PRO A 144 3.03 4.35 -9.92
C PRO A 144 1.76 4.32 -10.76
N HIS A 145 1.83 3.83 -12.00
CA HIS A 145 0.65 3.56 -12.82
C HIS A 145 0.10 2.17 -12.52
N CYS A 146 -1.11 2.15 -11.97
CA CYS A 146 -1.75 0.97 -11.42
C CYS A 146 -3.27 1.00 -11.64
N CYS A 147 -3.90 -0.15 -11.41
CA CYS A 147 -5.35 -0.32 -11.33
C CYS A 147 -5.72 -0.75 -9.92
N LEU A 148 -6.84 -0.24 -9.40
CA LEU A 148 -7.29 -0.52 -8.04
C LEU A 148 -8.44 -1.53 -8.08
N LEU A 149 -8.25 -2.69 -7.45
CA LEU A 149 -9.27 -3.72 -7.31
C LEU A 149 -9.85 -3.65 -5.89
N SER A 150 -11.17 -3.57 -5.75
CA SER A 150 -11.82 -3.82 -4.46
C SER A 150 -11.94 -5.32 -4.25
N VAL A 151 -11.42 -5.83 -3.13
CA VAL A 151 -11.49 -7.25 -2.79
C VAL A 151 -12.93 -7.65 -2.47
N LYS A 152 -13.64 -6.83 -1.69
CA LYS A 152 -15.04 -7.06 -1.31
C LYS A 152 -15.99 -7.07 -2.51
N ALA A 153 -15.81 -6.16 -3.46
CA ALA A 153 -16.67 -6.08 -4.64
C ALA A 153 -16.21 -6.99 -5.78
N GLU A 154 -14.95 -7.44 -5.77
CA GLU A 154 -14.28 -8.14 -6.88
C GLU A 154 -14.34 -7.35 -8.21
N LYS A 155 -14.31 -6.02 -8.10
CA LYS A 155 -14.39 -5.09 -9.24
C LYS A 155 -13.28 -4.07 -9.21
N PHE A 156 -12.81 -3.71 -10.40
CA PHE A 156 -11.84 -2.65 -10.61
C PHE A 156 -12.51 -1.28 -10.55
N ALA A 157 -11.78 -0.33 -9.98
CA ALA A 157 -12.12 1.08 -10.04
C ALA A 157 -11.96 1.59 -11.48
N HIS A 158 -12.93 2.37 -11.94
CA HIS A 158 -12.83 3.11 -13.19
C HIS A 158 -13.55 4.45 -13.12
N VAL A 159 -13.19 5.36 -14.03
CA VAL A 159 -13.88 6.63 -14.24
C VAL A 159 -15.05 6.38 -15.21
N PRO A 160 -16.31 6.39 -14.75
CA PRO A 160 -17.45 6.14 -15.63
C PRO A 160 -17.59 7.27 -16.66
N GLN A 161 -18.28 6.98 -17.77
CA GLN A 161 -18.54 7.97 -18.82
C GLN A 161 -19.32 9.20 -18.30
N SER A 162 -20.15 9.02 -17.27
CA SER A 162 -20.83 10.13 -16.59
C SER A 162 -19.85 11.11 -15.93
N GLY A 163 -18.61 10.69 -15.65
CA GLY A 163 -17.56 11.49 -15.05
C GLY A 163 -17.86 11.96 -13.62
N ARG A 164 -18.88 11.39 -12.97
CA ARG A 164 -19.41 11.93 -11.70
C ARG A 164 -18.59 11.51 -10.50
N TYR A 165 -18.29 10.23 -10.37
CA TYR A 165 -17.52 9.65 -9.26
C TYR A 165 -16.82 8.36 -9.69
N LEU A 166 -15.71 8.03 -9.05
CA LEU A 166 -15.03 6.75 -9.20
C LEU A 166 -15.97 5.60 -8.84
N THR A 167 -16.06 4.60 -9.72
CA THR A 167 -16.98 3.48 -9.57
C THR A 167 -16.23 2.15 -9.66
N PHE A 168 -16.63 1.18 -8.83
CA PHE A 168 -16.09 -0.18 -8.73
C PHE A 168 -17.08 -1.20 -9.30
N ASP A 169 -17.24 -1.23 -10.61
CA ASP A 169 -18.09 -2.18 -11.34
C ASP A 169 -17.37 -2.79 -12.57
N ALA A 170 -16.16 -2.35 -12.89
CA ALA A 170 -15.38 -2.89 -13.99
C ALA A 170 -14.87 -4.31 -13.66
N THR A 171 -15.16 -5.27 -14.52
CA THR A 171 -14.72 -6.68 -14.32
C THR A 171 -13.27 -6.89 -14.78
N VAL A 172 -12.79 -6.07 -15.71
CA VAL A 172 -11.41 -6.09 -16.20
C VAL A 172 -10.85 -4.66 -16.22
N PRO A 173 -9.55 -4.47 -15.92
CA PRO A 173 -8.93 -3.15 -15.92
C PRO A 173 -8.55 -2.75 -17.34
N TRP A 174 -9.56 -2.52 -18.19
CA TRP A 174 -9.38 -2.20 -19.61
C TRP A 174 -9.63 -0.72 -19.88
N ARG A 175 -8.87 -0.12 -20.82
CA ARG A 175 -8.87 1.32 -21.21
C ARG A 175 -8.19 2.24 -20.19
N SER A 176 -8.20 3.54 -20.51
CA SER A 176 -7.58 4.62 -19.75
C SER A 176 -8.40 5.06 -18.54
N ASP A 177 -9.68 4.69 -18.45
CA ASP A 177 -10.55 5.03 -17.34
C ASP A 177 -10.31 4.18 -16.09
N THR A 178 -9.73 2.98 -16.24
CA THR A 178 -9.26 2.14 -15.12
C THR A 178 -7.82 2.47 -14.68
N LEU A 179 -7.13 3.34 -15.42
CA LEU A 179 -5.76 3.74 -15.12
C LEU A 179 -5.73 4.81 -14.04
N LEU A 180 -5.08 4.48 -12.92
CA LEU A 180 -4.78 5.40 -11.84
C LEU A 180 -3.27 5.59 -11.70
N GLN A 181 -2.88 6.77 -11.25
CA GLN A 181 -1.52 7.10 -10.87
C GLN A 181 -1.46 7.30 -9.36
N LEU A 182 -0.79 6.40 -8.65
CA LEU A 182 -0.43 6.56 -7.25
C LEU A 182 0.70 7.58 -7.12
N LYS A 183 0.46 8.61 -6.31
CA LYS A 183 1.42 9.63 -5.91
C LYS A 183 1.50 9.67 -4.40
N TYR A 184 2.52 10.36 -3.91
CA TYR A 184 2.70 10.60 -2.49
C TYR A 184 2.90 12.08 -2.23
N SER A 185 2.27 12.59 -1.18
CA SER A 185 2.37 13.97 -0.74
C SER A 185 2.36 14.01 0.78
N GLU A 186 3.34 14.68 1.37
CA GLU A 186 3.41 14.89 2.84
C GLU A 186 3.28 13.60 3.68
N GLY A 187 3.73 12.47 3.15
CA GLY A 187 3.66 11.16 3.82
C GLY A 187 2.43 10.31 3.44
N TYR A 188 1.40 10.94 2.88
CA TYR A 188 0.19 10.26 2.42
C TYR A 188 0.32 9.76 0.98
N GLY A 189 -0.42 8.71 0.65
CA GLY A 189 -0.73 8.33 -0.73
C GLY A 189 -1.91 9.14 -1.28
N CYS A 190 -1.89 9.43 -2.58
CA CYS A 190 -3.02 10.02 -3.29
C CYS A 190 -3.12 9.45 -4.70
N PHE A 191 -4.34 9.37 -5.24
CA PHE A 191 -4.58 8.81 -6.57
C PHE A 191 -4.98 9.89 -7.56
N LYS A 192 -4.40 9.84 -8.75
CA LYS A 192 -4.82 10.61 -9.92
C LYS A 192 -5.43 9.73 -10.98
N THR A 193 -6.44 10.24 -11.66
CA THR A 193 -6.97 9.64 -12.88
C THR A 193 -6.04 9.91 -14.07
N ALA A 194 -6.23 9.21 -15.19
CA ALA A 194 -5.54 9.48 -16.45
C ALA A 194 -5.72 10.93 -16.96
N THR A 195 -6.79 11.62 -16.55
CA THR A 195 -7.04 13.04 -16.87
C THR A 195 -6.31 14.02 -15.95
N GLY A 196 -5.54 13.54 -14.97
CA GLY A 196 -4.75 14.35 -14.05
C GLY A 196 -5.49 14.85 -12.81
N ARG A 197 -6.80 14.58 -12.69
CA ARG A 197 -7.62 14.92 -11.51
C ARG A 197 -7.36 13.97 -10.34
N TYR A 198 -7.34 14.50 -9.13
CA TYR A 198 -7.23 13.73 -7.88
C TYR A 198 -8.57 13.12 -7.48
N ILE A 199 -8.51 12.01 -6.76
CA ILE A 199 -9.67 11.29 -6.23
C ILE A 199 -9.83 11.61 -4.74
N THR A 200 -11.01 12.03 -4.34
CA THR A 200 -11.35 12.26 -2.93
C THR A 200 -11.82 10.98 -2.23
N ARG A 201 -11.89 11.02 -0.90
CA ARG A 201 -12.48 9.99 -0.02
C ARG A 201 -13.92 9.55 -0.37
N GLU A 202 -14.67 10.38 -1.10
CA GLU A 202 -16.02 10.08 -1.59
C GLU A 202 -16.04 9.61 -3.06
N GLY A 203 -14.86 9.49 -3.68
CA GLY A 203 -14.70 9.15 -5.09
C GLY A 203 -14.92 10.32 -6.05
N ASN A 204 -15.02 11.56 -5.57
CA ASN A 204 -15.17 12.73 -6.45
C ASN A 204 -13.83 13.10 -7.11
N PHE A 205 -13.90 13.79 -8.25
CA PHE A 205 -12.72 14.21 -9.00
C PHE A 205 -12.44 15.71 -8.84
N VAL A 206 -11.26 16.06 -8.35
CA VAL A 206 -10.86 17.46 -8.13
C VAL A 206 -9.56 17.81 -8.88
N PRO A 207 -9.41 19.05 -9.36
CA PRO A 207 -8.23 19.44 -10.15
C PRO A 207 -6.96 19.60 -9.30
N SER A 208 -7.12 19.95 -8.03
CA SER A 208 -6.03 20.26 -7.09
C SER A 208 -6.03 19.28 -5.92
N LEU A 209 -4.85 19.06 -5.34
CA LEU A 209 -4.72 18.22 -4.16
C LEU A 209 -5.33 18.94 -2.96
N ILE A 210 -6.26 18.27 -2.28
CA ILE A 210 -6.92 18.75 -1.05
C ILE A 210 -6.82 17.66 0.02
N PRO A 211 -7.05 17.96 1.31
CA PRO A 211 -6.98 16.96 2.39
C PRO A 211 -7.83 15.71 2.14
N ASP A 212 -9.00 15.85 1.52
CA ASP A 212 -9.88 14.73 1.18
C ASP A 212 -9.27 13.76 0.14
N CYS A 213 -8.16 14.11 -0.52
CA CYS A 213 -7.45 13.25 -1.47
C CYS A 213 -6.28 12.49 -0.81
N LEU A 214 -6.01 12.72 0.46
CA LEU A 214 -4.87 12.15 1.19
C LEU A 214 -5.31 10.88 1.92
N PHE A 215 -4.60 9.79 1.66
CA PHE A 215 -4.84 8.48 2.24
C PHE A 215 -3.58 7.97 2.92
N VAL A 216 -3.72 7.52 4.17
CA VAL A 216 -2.74 6.63 4.79
C VAL A 216 -2.90 5.27 4.14
N LEU A 217 -1.82 4.76 3.56
CA LEU A 217 -1.79 3.42 2.98
C LEU A 217 -1.42 2.46 4.10
N GLN A 218 -2.37 1.63 4.53
CA GLN A 218 -2.15 0.56 5.49
C GLN A 218 -1.99 -0.75 4.72
N VAL A 219 -0.87 -1.45 4.86
CA VAL A 219 -0.64 -2.73 4.18
C VAL A 219 -1.15 -3.83 5.10
N THR A 220 -1.96 -4.72 4.55
CA THR A 220 -2.55 -5.86 5.26
C THR A 220 -2.25 -7.10 4.42
N GLY A 221 -1.09 -7.73 4.64
CA GLY A 221 -0.61 -8.86 3.84
C GLY A 221 -0.37 -8.50 2.37
N ASP A 222 -1.23 -8.99 1.47
CA ASP A 222 -1.17 -8.72 0.03
C ASP A 222 -2.11 -7.59 -0.44
N GLN A 223 -2.83 -6.99 0.50
CA GLN A 223 -3.82 -5.93 0.25
C GLN A 223 -3.41 -4.64 0.94
N ILE A 224 -4.13 -3.57 0.60
CA ILE A 224 -4.04 -2.30 1.28
C ILE A 224 -5.42 -1.83 1.73
N ASP A 225 -5.46 -1.24 2.91
CA ASP A 225 -6.58 -0.46 3.39
C ASP A 225 -6.23 1.02 3.20
N LEU A 226 -7.24 1.81 2.80
CA LEU A 226 -7.10 3.26 2.59
C LEU A 226 -7.76 3.98 3.75
N LYS A 227 -6.98 4.64 4.60
CA LYS A 227 -7.50 5.42 5.73
C LYS A 227 -7.36 6.91 5.42
N ASP A 228 -8.38 7.71 5.70
CA ASP A 228 -8.33 9.15 5.48
C ASP A 228 -7.59 9.88 6.62
N TYR A 229 -7.41 11.19 6.45
CA TYR A 229 -6.80 12.05 7.46
C TYR A 229 -7.62 12.22 8.75
N LYS A 230 -8.90 11.76 8.78
CA LYS A 230 -9.77 11.77 9.96
C LYS A 230 -9.79 10.41 10.68
N GLY A 231 -9.05 9.42 10.18
CA GLY A 231 -8.99 8.08 10.73
C GLY A 231 -10.10 7.12 10.29
N LEU A 232 -10.91 7.48 9.30
CA LEU A 232 -11.93 6.61 8.72
C LEU A 232 -11.39 5.83 7.52
N TYR A 233 -11.92 4.64 7.29
CA TYR A 233 -11.51 3.74 6.22
C TYR A 233 -12.37 3.87 5.00
N MET A 234 -11.76 3.70 3.83
CA MET A 234 -12.52 3.65 2.60
C MET A 234 -13.15 2.26 2.44
N SER A 235 -14.38 2.27 1.95
CA SER A 235 -15.13 1.07 1.60
C SER A 235 -15.92 1.32 0.31
N VAL A 236 -16.50 0.26 -0.22
CA VAL A 236 -17.28 0.30 -1.46
C VAL A 236 -18.70 -0.16 -1.14
N ASN A 237 -19.71 0.66 -1.44
CA ASN A 237 -21.10 0.24 -1.27
C ASN A 237 -21.55 -0.72 -2.39
N THR A 238 -22.78 -1.22 -2.24
CA THR A 238 -23.46 -2.10 -3.21
C THR A 238 -23.64 -1.48 -4.61
N ARG A 239 -23.54 -0.16 -4.75
CA ARG A 239 -23.58 0.55 -6.04
C ARG A 239 -22.19 0.81 -6.62
N GLY A 240 -21.14 0.23 -6.05
CA GLY A 240 -19.76 0.42 -6.49
C GLY A 240 -19.17 1.79 -6.16
N ARG A 241 -19.77 2.58 -5.26
CA ARG A 241 -19.23 3.91 -4.90
C ARG A 241 -18.35 3.85 -3.67
N LEU A 242 -17.30 4.66 -3.67
CA LEU A 242 -16.44 4.87 -2.51
C LEU A 242 -17.20 5.60 -1.40
N LEU A 243 -17.00 5.17 -0.16
CA LEU A 243 -17.52 5.82 1.05
C LEU A 243 -16.53 5.65 2.18
N CYS A 244 -16.69 6.46 3.22
CA CYS A 244 -15.90 6.35 4.44
C CYS A 244 -16.69 5.62 5.52
N THR A 245 -16.01 4.74 6.25
CA THR A 245 -16.59 3.93 7.31
C THR A 245 -15.58 3.69 8.43
N THR A 246 -16.02 2.99 9.47
CA THR A 246 -15.16 2.58 10.60
C THR A 246 -14.26 1.41 10.22
N CYS A 247 -13.30 1.06 11.09
CA CYS A 247 -12.39 -0.06 10.87
C CYS A 247 -13.12 -1.40 10.59
N LYS A 248 -14.30 -1.62 11.19
CA LYS A 248 -15.07 -2.87 11.08
C LYS A 248 -15.62 -3.12 9.67
N ASP A 249 -16.05 -2.08 8.98
CA ASP A 249 -16.70 -2.18 7.66
C ASP A 249 -15.76 -1.79 6.50
N ARG A 250 -14.46 -1.64 6.79
CA ARG A 250 -13.44 -1.25 5.81
C ARG A 250 -13.40 -2.23 4.65
N ALA A 251 -13.06 -1.74 3.47
CA ALA A 251 -12.73 -2.60 2.35
C ALA A 251 -11.22 -2.61 2.14
N SER A 252 -10.70 -3.80 1.87
CA SER A 252 -9.33 -3.98 1.42
C SER A 252 -9.28 -3.92 -0.10
N PHE A 253 -8.17 -3.38 -0.60
CA PHE A 253 -7.93 -3.15 -2.01
C PHE A 253 -6.62 -3.80 -2.45
N THR A 254 -6.57 -4.25 -3.69
CA THR A 254 -5.33 -4.72 -4.31
C THR A 254 -4.94 -3.77 -5.43
N LEU A 255 -3.71 -3.24 -5.40
CA LEU A 255 -3.18 -2.57 -6.58
C LEU A 255 -2.62 -3.60 -7.56
N LYS A 256 -3.02 -3.49 -8.82
CA LYS A 256 -2.49 -4.27 -9.92
C LYS A 256 -1.66 -3.37 -10.84
N PRO A 257 -0.52 -3.84 -11.37
CA PRO A 257 0.20 -3.09 -12.39
C PRO A 257 -0.70 -2.81 -13.59
N SER A 258 -0.62 -1.60 -14.14
CA SER A 258 -1.26 -1.31 -15.42
C SER A 258 -0.33 -1.72 -16.56
N TYR A 259 -0.83 -2.57 -17.47
CA TYR A 259 -0.09 -2.96 -18.66
C TYR A 259 -0.41 -2.01 -19.83
N PRO A 260 0.52 -1.83 -20.79
CA PRO A 260 0.27 -1.02 -21.96
C PRO A 260 -0.92 -1.54 -22.78
N HIS A 261 -1.92 -0.68 -22.99
CA HIS A 261 -3.01 -0.94 -23.92
C HIS A 261 -2.76 -0.18 -25.22
N VAL A 262 -2.86 -0.88 -26.35
CA VAL A 262 -2.58 -0.32 -27.67
C VAL A 262 -3.77 -0.50 -28.61
N THR A 263 -3.94 0.46 -29.51
CA THR A 263 -4.92 0.40 -30.60
C THR A 263 -4.19 0.36 -31.93
N PHE A 264 -4.58 -0.57 -32.80
CA PHE A 264 -3.98 -0.72 -34.12
C PHE A 264 -4.88 -0.11 -35.21
N HIS A 265 -4.28 0.67 -36.10
CA HIS A 265 -4.95 1.31 -37.22
C HIS A 265 -4.35 0.83 -38.55
N THR A 266 -5.17 0.32 -39.46
CA THR A 266 -4.69 -0.07 -40.80
C THR A 266 -4.69 1.13 -41.74
N LYS A 267 -3.53 1.42 -42.33
CA LYS A 267 -3.41 2.45 -43.38
C LYS A 267 -4.16 2.07 -44.65
N VAL A 268 -4.27 0.78 -44.96
CA VAL A 268 -4.84 0.31 -46.24
C VAL A 268 -6.35 0.53 -46.30
N LYS A 269 -7.06 0.27 -45.20
CA LYS A 269 -8.53 0.41 -45.14
C LYS A 269 -8.99 1.66 -44.38
N GLY A 270 -8.09 2.38 -43.71
CA GLY A 270 -8.44 3.52 -42.86
C GLY A 270 -9.31 3.12 -41.66
N THR A 271 -9.18 1.88 -41.18
CA THR A 271 -10.02 1.33 -40.11
C THR A 271 -9.20 0.91 -38.89
N TRP A 272 -9.81 1.06 -37.71
CA TRP A 272 -9.28 0.49 -36.47
C TRP A 272 -9.50 -1.03 -36.43
N MET A 273 -8.49 -1.77 -35.96
CA MET A 273 -8.64 -3.20 -35.70
C MET A 273 -9.61 -3.40 -34.52
N LYS A 274 -10.57 -4.30 -34.69
CA LYS A 274 -11.59 -4.63 -33.69
C LYS A 274 -11.65 -6.14 -33.55
N LEU A 275 -11.67 -6.62 -32.31
CA LEU A 275 -11.96 -8.01 -32.00
C LEU A 275 -13.46 -8.11 -31.71
N PHE A 276 -14.17 -8.96 -32.44
CA PHE A 276 -15.56 -9.27 -32.17
C PHE A 276 -15.64 -10.73 -31.76
N ALA A 277 -16.31 -11.01 -30.63
CA ALA A 277 -16.75 -12.37 -30.37
C ALA A 277 -17.85 -12.70 -31.39
N LYS A 278 -17.64 -13.71 -32.22
CA LYS A 278 -18.70 -14.24 -33.07
C LYS A 278 -19.64 -15.00 -32.14
N GLU A 279 -20.89 -14.58 -32.01
CA GLU A 279 -21.90 -15.35 -31.28
C GLU A 279 -22.01 -16.74 -31.92
N GLY A 280 -21.41 -17.74 -31.27
CA GLY A 280 -21.28 -19.08 -31.84
C GLY A 280 -20.25 -19.93 -31.09
N LYS A 281 -20.69 -20.56 -29.99
CA LYS A 281 -20.10 -21.72 -29.31
C LYS A 281 -18.60 -21.66 -28.99
N PHE A 282 -18.24 -21.07 -27.85
CA PHE A 282 -17.17 -21.50 -26.94
C PHE A 282 -17.57 -20.83 -25.61
N TRP A 283 -17.96 -21.55 -24.56
CA TRP A 283 -17.10 -22.33 -23.66
C TRP A 283 -17.81 -23.59 -23.15
N SER A 284 -17.30 -24.76 -23.50
CA SER A 284 -17.44 -25.96 -22.69
C SER A 284 -16.05 -26.42 -22.31
N LYS A 285 -15.78 -26.46 -21.01
CA LYS A 285 -14.58 -26.97 -20.33
C LYS A 285 -13.30 -26.16 -20.56
N LEU A 286 -12.93 -25.39 -19.53
CA LEU A 286 -11.71 -25.62 -18.75
C LEU A 286 -11.99 -25.18 -17.31
#